data_AF-A0A1D1ZXB4-F1
#
_entry.id   AF-A0A1D1ZXB4-F1
#
_cell.length_a   1.000
_cell.length_b   1.000
_cell.length_c   1.000
_cell.angle_alpha   90.00
_cell.angle_beta   90.00
_cell.angle_gamma   90.00
#
_symmetry.space_group_name_H-M   'P 1'
#
loop_
_entity.id
_entity.type
_entity.pdbx_description
1 polymer ?
#
loop_
_entity_poly.entity_id
_entity_poly.type
_entity_poly.pdbx_seq_one_letter_code
_entity_poly.pdbx_strand_id
1 'polypeptide(L)'
;MSDAGMAENVQSLSLEEPKVPSEGRSEAEKAAKKAAKAAAKAQKEAEKAAKAASRGQKQASVTEADPNDPLASQYGDVELVQSQTISGNVWTKVEKLDPSIEGTTVLVRARVQTVRGKGKSAFLVLRQELATVQAVLFVDDNFVSKGMVKYASAITRESVVDVTGVVVRPLAPVEGCSQSEVELKVTAIRCVARAGPLPFEIADAARGAEAISKATEAGEQVVTVLQDTRLDNRIIDLRTPANHSIFRVQSAVTQLFREFLLKEDFVEIHTPKLLGGASEGGASVFKLDYMGQPACLAQSPQFYKQMAICSDLPRVFEVGPVFRAENSYTHRHL
;
A
#
# COMPACT_ATOMS: atom_id res chain seq x y z
N MET A 1 36.68 55.61 -60.45
CA MET A 1 38.16 55.61 -60.45
C MET A 1 38.60 55.08 -59.10
N SER A 2 39.35 53.96 -59.12
CA SER A 2 40.43 53.55 -58.18
C SER A 2 40.21 53.69 -56.66
N ASP A 3 40.57 52.76 -55.79
CA ASP A 3 41.16 51.43 -55.87
C ASP A 3 41.14 50.86 -54.43
N ALA A 4 41.50 49.58 -54.32
CA ALA A 4 42.02 48.85 -53.16
C ALA A 4 42.79 49.68 -52.10
N GLY A 5 42.94 49.28 -50.84
CA GLY A 5 42.79 47.98 -50.19
C GLY A 5 43.63 47.92 -48.91
N MET A 6 43.53 46.79 -48.20
CA MET A 6 44.47 46.20 -47.22
C MET A 6 44.92 47.07 -46.01
N ALA A 7 44.45 46.77 -44.79
CA ALA A 7 44.92 45.71 -43.89
C ALA A 7 46.36 45.94 -43.37
N GLU A 8 46.50 46.21 -42.07
CA GLU A 8 47.40 45.45 -41.19
C GLU A 8 47.18 45.73 -39.70
N ASN A 9 47.57 44.73 -38.94
CA ASN A 9 47.24 44.41 -37.55
C ASN A 9 48.53 44.55 -36.74
N VAL A 10 48.55 45.31 -35.63
CA VAL A 10 49.61 45.18 -34.61
C VAL A 10 49.02 45.35 -33.22
N GLN A 11 49.18 44.27 -32.44
CA GLN A 11 48.87 44.12 -31.02
C GLN A 11 49.59 45.16 -30.15
N SER A 12 48.96 45.60 -29.06
CA SER A 12 49.63 45.61 -27.74
C SER A 12 48.69 45.94 -26.58
N LEU A 13 48.86 45.14 -25.52
CA LEU A 13 48.71 45.45 -24.09
C LEU A 13 47.31 45.38 -23.46
N SER A 14 47.07 44.16 -22.96
CA SER A 14 46.26 43.74 -21.81
C SER A 14 46.35 44.64 -20.58
N LEU A 15 45.19 44.93 -19.98
CA LEU A 15 45.02 45.10 -18.54
C LEU A 15 43.80 44.26 -18.12
N GLU A 16 44.08 43.10 -17.52
CA GLU A 16 43.09 42.30 -16.79
C GLU A 16 42.72 43.00 -15.48
N GLU A 17 41.42 43.20 -15.26
CA GLU A 17 40.89 43.49 -13.92
C GLU A 17 40.85 42.21 -13.08
N PRO A 18 41.28 42.23 -11.81
CA PRO A 18 41.34 41.04 -10.98
C PRO A 18 39.92 40.59 -10.58
N LYS A 19 39.52 39.40 -11.05
CA LYS A 19 38.39 38.65 -10.52
C LYS A 19 38.68 38.23 -9.08
N VAL A 20 37.88 38.75 -8.16
CA VAL A 20 37.73 38.23 -6.80
C VAL A 20 37.18 36.80 -6.88
N PRO A 21 37.82 35.77 -6.28
CA PRO A 21 37.29 34.41 -6.32
C PRO A 21 36.15 34.27 -5.31
N SER A 22 34.92 34.05 -5.79
CA SER A 22 33.81 33.55 -4.98
C SER A 22 34.08 32.08 -4.62
N GLU A 23 34.04 31.77 -3.33
CA GLU A 23 34.28 30.47 -2.71
C GLU A 23 33.59 29.29 -3.44
N GLY A 24 34.37 28.57 -4.25
CA GLY A 24 33.99 27.26 -4.76
C GLY A 24 34.38 26.20 -3.73
N ARG A 25 33.40 25.57 -3.07
CA ARG A 25 33.65 24.35 -2.27
C ARG A 25 34.41 23.33 -3.11
N SER A 26 35.56 22.88 -2.64
CA SER A 26 36.44 21.97 -3.37
C SER A 26 35.72 20.65 -3.68
N GLU A 27 36.08 19.98 -4.77
CA GLU A 27 35.52 18.66 -5.12
C GLU A 27 35.71 17.64 -4.00
N ALA A 28 36.78 17.77 -3.20
CA ALA A 28 37.03 16.98 -2.01
C ALA A 28 35.97 17.17 -0.91
N GLU A 29 35.48 18.39 -0.72
CA GLU A 29 34.45 18.71 0.27
C GLU A 29 33.06 18.15 -0.14
N LYS A 30 32.76 18.17 -1.45
CA LYS A 30 31.55 17.52 -2.01
C LYS A 30 31.62 16.00 -1.88
N ALA A 31 32.77 15.39 -2.14
CA ALA A 31 32.99 13.95 -1.97
C ALA A 31 32.86 13.53 -0.50
N ALA A 32 33.44 14.29 0.43
CA ALA A 32 33.34 14.04 1.87
C ALA A 32 31.89 14.12 2.37
N LYS A 33 31.11 15.11 1.91
CA LYS A 33 29.70 15.25 2.27
C LYS A 33 28.83 14.11 1.71
N LYS A 34 29.13 13.61 0.50
CA LYS A 34 28.44 12.46 -0.10
C LYS A 34 28.76 11.16 0.66
N ALA A 35 30.03 10.95 1.03
CA ALA A 35 30.46 9.81 1.83
C ALA A 35 29.83 9.83 3.24
N ALA A 36 29.79 10.99 3.90
CA ALA A 36 29.15 11.14 5.20
C ALA A 36 27.63 10.85 5.15
N LYS A 37 26.94 11.29 4.10
CA LYS A 37 25.50 10.99 3.91
C LYS A 37 25.24 9.49 3.64
N ALA A 38 26.13 8.84 2.89
CA ALA A 38 26.05 7.40 2.65
C ALA A 38 26.31 6.59 3.93
N ALA A 39 27.33 6.97 4.71
CA ALA A 39 27.65 6.35 5.99
C ALA A 39 26.50 6.52 7.01
N ALA A 40 25.90 7.70 7.11
CA ALA A 40 24.74 7.94 7.97
C ALA A 40 23.51 7.12 7.54
N LYS A 41 23.28 6.94 6.24
CA LYS A 41 22.20 6.08 5.72
C LYS A 41 22.46 4.61 6.08
N ALA A 42 23.68 4.12 5.87
CA ALA A 42 24.07 2.75 6.19
C ALA A 42 23.99 2.47 7.71
N GLN A 43 24.41 3.41 8.55
CA GLN A 43 24.33 3.27 10.00
C GLN A 43 22.87 3.22 10.48
N LYS A 44 21.97 4.03 9.89
CA LYS A 44 20.53 4.00 10.18
C LYS A 44 19.86 2.70 9.71
N GLU A 45 20.30 2.13 8.59
CA GLU A 45 19.85 0.83 8.09
C GLU A 45 20.33 -0.32 8.98
N ALA A 46 21.60 -0.30 9.40
CA ALA A 46 22.16 -1.28 10.32
C ALA A 46 21.50 -1.26 11.70
N GLU A 47 21.22 -0.07 12.25
CA GLU A 47 20.52 0.07 13.52
C GLU A 47 19.06 -0.41 13.43
N LYS A 48 18.39 -0.15 12.31
CA LYS A 48 17.06 -0.72 12.02
C LYS A 48 17.12 -2.25 11.93
N ALA A 49 18.13 -2.82 11.27
CA ALA A 49 18.31 -4.27 11.15
C ALA A 49 18.58 -4.92 12.51
N ALA A 50 19.42 -4.32 13.36
CA ALA A 50 19.70 -4.82 14.70
C ALA A 50 18.47 -4.74 15.64
N LYS A 51 17.70 -3.64 15.54
CA LYS A 51 16.40 -3.52 16.23
C LYS A 51 15.38 -4.54 15.72
N ALA A 52 15.38 -4.85 14.42
CA ALA A 52 14.54 -5.91 13.86
C ALA A 52 14.95 -7.30 14.34
N ALA A 53 16.26 -7.59 14.41
CA ALA A 53 16.78 -8.88 14.88
C ALA A 53 16.50 -9.14 16.37
N SER A 54 16.72 -8.15 17.24
CA SER A 54 16.39 -8.26 18.68
C SER A 54 14.88 -8.38 18.93
N ARG A 55 14.04 -7.71 18.13
CA ARG A 55 12.60 -7.91 18.14
C ARG A 55 12.25 -9.33 17.70
N GLY A 56 12.88 -9.85 16.65
CA GLY A 56 12.71 -11.23 16.18
C GLY A 56 12.98 -12.27 17.27
N GLN A 57 14.06 -12.13 18.03
CA GLN A 57 14.38 -13.05 19.14
C GLN A 57 13.36 -12.98 20.29
N LYS A 58 12.92 -11.78 20.68
CA LYS A 58 11.86 -11.63 21.71
C LYS A 58 10.49 -12.11 21.22
N GLN A 59 10.26 -12.12 19.92
CA GLN A 59 9.01 -12.54 19.32
C GLN A 59 8.96 -14.06 19.15
N ALA A 60 10.09 -14.70 18.83
CA ALA A 60 10.25 -16.15 18.77
C ALA A 60 9.93 -16.86 20.11
N SER A 61 10.28 -16.24 21.25
CA SER A 61 9.95 -16.80 22.58
C SER A 61 8.50 -16.61 23.01
N VAL A 62 7.70 -15.85 22.25
CA VAL A 62 6.28 -15.65 22.50
C VAL A 62 5.41 -16.40 21.50
N THR A 63 5.96 -16.81 20.35
CA THR A 63 5.25 -17.58 19.32
C THR A 63 5.05 -19.04 19.67
N GLU A 64 5.92 -19.61 20.51
CA GLU A 64 5.81 -20.99 20.96
C GLU A 64 4.85 -21.10 22.15
N ALA A 65 3.87 -21.99 22.04
CA ALA A 65 3.00 -22.33 23.15
C ALA A 65 3.83 -22.99 24.27
N ASP A 66 3.50 -22.67 25.53
CA ASP A 66 4.14 -23.37 26.66
C ASP A 66 3.71 -24.85 26.57
N PRO A 67 4.64 -25.81 26.50
CA PRO A 67 4.31 -27.23 26.39
C PRO A 67 3.47 -27.74 27.57
N ASN A 68 3.49 -27.05 28.70
CA ASN A 68 2.70 -27.39 29.88
C ASN A 68 1.32 -26.72 29.91
N ASP A 69 0.98 -25.89 28.92
CA ASP A 69 -0.33 -25.27 28.80
C ASP A 69 -1.34 -26.27 28.23
N PRO A 70 -2.42 -26.62 28.96
CA PRO A 70 -3.42 -27.58 28.48
C PRO A 70 -4.15 -27.12 27.21
N LEU A 71 -4.10 -25.82 26.90
CA LEU A 71 -4.74 -25.21 25.73
C LEU A 71 -3.73 -24.80 24.65
N ALA A 72 -2.50 -25.30 24.72
CA ALA A 72 -1.43 -25.01 23.75
C ALA A 72 -1.83 -25.23 22.28
N SER A 73 -2.73 -26.19 22.00
CA SER A 73 -3.20 -26.48 20.64
C SER A 73 -4.16 -25.43 20.06
N GLN A 74 -4.72 -24.55 20.91
CA GLN A 74 -5.71 -23.53 20.51
C GLN A 74 -5.07 -22.23 20.03
N TYR A 75 -3.75 -22.10 20.14
CA TYR A 75 -3.05 -20.92 19.67
C TYR A 75 -1.66 -21.24 19.14
N GLY A 76 -1.05 -20.28 18.43
CA GLY A 76 0.27 -20.45 17.82
C GLY A 76 0.28 -20.08 16.35
N ASP A 77 1.46 -20.13 15.75
CA ASP A 77 1.63 -19.84 14.34
C ASP A 77 1.27 -21.10 13.52
N VAL A 78 0.53 -20.92 12.43
CA VAL A 78 0.19 -22.01 11.51
C VAL A 78 1.39 -22.27 10.61
N GLU A 79 1.58 -23.54 10.23
CA GLU A 79 2.52 -23.88 9.16
C GLU A 79 2.18 -23.15 7.86
N LEU A 80 3.21 -22.96 7.02
CA LEU A 80 3.04 -22.29 5.74
C LEU A 80 1.99 -23.03 4.90
N VAL A 81 0.91 -22.31 4.57
CA VAL A 81 -0.17 -22.84 3.74
C VAL A 81 0.32 -23.00 2.31
N GLN A 82 0.54 -24.25 1.88
CA GLN A 82 0.96 -24.63 0.53
C GLN A 82 0.01 -25.67 -0.08
N SER A 83 -1.29 -25.57 0.24
CA SER A 83 -2.35 -26.45 -0.28
C SER A 83 -2.13 -27.94 0.04
N GLN A 84 -1.48 -28.25 1.16
CA GLN A 84 -1.19 -29.63 1.56
C GLN A 84 -2.46 -30.38 1.99
N THR A 85 -3.50 -29.67 2.42
CA THR A 85 -4.78 -30.25 2.86
C THR A 85 -5.97 -29.41 2.41
N ILE A 86 -7.12 -30.07 2.21
CA ILE A 86 -8.43 -29.43 2.07
C ILE A 86 -9.15 -29.64 3.40
N SER A 87 -9.19 -28.61 4.24
CA SER A 87 -9.66 -28.75 5.62
C SER A 87 -11.18 -28.90 5.77
N GLY A 88 -11.98 -28.56 4.76
CA GLY A 88 -13.44 -28.52 4.86
C GLY A 88 -13.98 -27.41 5.77
N ASN A 89 -13.11 -26.50 6.23
CA ASN A 89 -13.50 -25.40 7.12
C ASN A 89 -14.48 -24.44 6.44
N VAL A 90 -15.52 -24.07 7.17
CA VAL A 90 -16.48 -23.03 6.73
C VAL A 90 -16.03 -21.68 7.26
N TRP A 91 -15.61 -20.80 6.35
CA TRP A 91 -15.15 -19.46 6.69
C TRP A 91 -16.32 -18.47 6.73
N THR A 92 -16.50 -17.80 7.85
CA THR A 92 -17.46 -16.70 8.00
C THR A 92 -16.76 -15.37 7.70
N LYS A 93 -17.38 -14.53 6.88
CA LYS A 93 -16.87 -13.18 6.63
C LYS A 93 -17.18 -12.27 7.81
N VAL A 94 -16.27 -11.34 8.12
CA VAL A 94 -16.48 -10.35 9.20
C VAL A 94 -17.72 -9.49 8.94
N GLU A 95 -18.01 -9.17 7.68
CA GLU A 95 -19.22 -8.41 7.30
C GLU A 95 -20.55 -9.12 7.62
N LYS A 96 -20.51 -10.44 7.87
CA LYS A 96 -21.68 -11.28 8.16
C LYS A 96 -21.83 -11.59 9.65
N LEU A 97 -20.99 -10.99 10.50
CA LEU A 97 -21.11 -11.11 11.94
C LEU A 97 -22.12 -10.08 12.42
N ASP A 98 -23.33 -10.53 12.68
CA ASP A 98 -24.44 -9.69 13.10
C ASP A 98 -25.28 -10.39 14.18
N PRO A 99 -26.22 -9.67 14.81
CA PRO A 99 -27.03 -10.22 15.90
C PRO A 99 -27.84 -11.48 15.59
N SER A 100 -28.11 -11.81 14.31
CA SER A 100 -28.89 -12.98 13.92
C SER A 100 -28.18 -14.32 14.12
N ILE A 101 -26.85 -14.30 14.23
CA ILE A 101 -26.02 -15.49 14.43
C ILE A 101 -25.39 -15.54 15.84
N GLU A 102 -25.95 -14.80 16.79
CA GLU A 102 -25.53 -14.84 18.19
C GLU A 102 -25.54 -16.28 18.75
N GLY A 103 -24.55 -16.60 19.58
CA GLY A 103 -24.39 -17.92 20.20
C GLY A 103 -23.77 -18.97 19.27
N THR A 104 -23.60 -18.68 17.97
CA THR A 104 -22.95 -19.61 17.04
C THR A 104 -21.42 -19.51 17.12
N THR A 105 -20.75 -20.65 16.95
CA THR A 105 -19.30 -20.71 16.79
C THR A 105 -18.95 -20.50 15.33
N VAL A 106 -18.08 -19.52 15.06
CA VAL A 106 -17.63 -19.17 13.71
C VAL A 106 -16.11 -19.27 13.59
N LEU A 107 -15.64 -19.51 12.37
CA LEU A 107 -14.24 -19.42 12.00
C LEU A 107 -14.05 -18.24 11.04
N VAL A 108 -13.18 -17.31 11.40
CA VAL A 108 -12.93 -16.07 10.64
C VAL A 108 -11.44 -15.94 10.33
N ARG A 109 -11.12 -15.58 9.08
CA ARG A 109 -9.77 -15.17 8.68
C ARG A 109 -9.73 -13.66 8.48
N ALA A 110 -8.94 -12.97 9.29
CA ALA A 110 -8.90 -11.51 9.31
C ALA A 110 -7.48 -10.98 9.62
N ARG A 111 -7.28 -9.67 9.39
CA ARG A 111 -6.08 -8.95 9.84
C ARG A 111 -6.27 -8.43 11.25
N VAL A 112 -5.23 -8.45 12.07
CA VAL A 112 -5.21 -7.77 13.36
C VAL A 112 -4.98 -6.28 13.15
N GLN A 113 -6.01 -5.46 13.28
CA GLN A 113 -5.89 -4.00 13.13
C GLN A 113 -5.30 -3.37 14.39
N THR A 114 -5.82 -3.74 15.56
CA THR A 114 -5.28 -3.32 16.86
C THR A 114 -5.26 -4.50 17.82
N VAL A 115 -4.36 -4.42 18.80
CA VAL A 115 -4.24 -5.38 19.88
C VAL A 115 -3.96 -4.63 21.19
N ARG A 116 -4.66 -5.03 22.25
CA ARG A 116 -4.49 -4.50 23.60
C ARG A 116 -4.58 -5.64 24.62
N GLY A 117 -3.43 -6.03 25.17
CA GLY A 117 -3.36 -6.94 26.32
C GLY A 117 -3.50 -6.19 27.63
N LYS A 118 -4.25 -6.74 28.59
CA LYS A 118 -4.35 -6.25 29.97
C LYS A 118 -4.51 -7.41 30.95
N GLY A 119 -3.43 -7.78 31.62
CA GLY A 119 -3.44 -8.82 32.66
C GLY A 119 -3.94 -10.16 32.12
N LYS A 120 -5.14 -10.58 32.58
CA LYS A 120 -5.81 -11.83 32.17
C LYS A 120 -6.74 -11.67 30.96
N SER A 121 -6.57 -10.60 30.18
CA SER A 121 -7.43 -10.33 29.02
C SER A 121 -6.66 -9.76 27.84
N ALA A 122 -7.15 -10.01 26.63
CA ALA A 122 -6.69 -9.35 25.41
C ALA A 122 -7.89 -8.97 24.54
N PHE A 123 -7.79 -7.79 23.93
CA PHE A 123 -8.78 -7.23 23.03
C PHE A 123 -8.10 -6.98 21.69
N LEU A 124 -8.66 -7.55 20.63
CA LEU A 124 -8.20 -7.36 19.26
C LEU A 124 -9.32 -6.74 18.45
N VAL A 125 -8.97 -5.87 17.51
CA VAL A 125 -9.88 -5.51 16.41
C VAL A 125 -9.45 -6.31 15.20
N LEU A 126 -10.33 -7.19 14.73
CA LEU A 126 -10.14 -7.99 13.53
C LEU A 126 -10.76 -7.26 12.35
N ARG A 127 -10.00 -7.15 11.25
CA ARG A 127 -10.41 -6.46 10.04
C ARG A 127 -10.36 -7.39 8.84
N GLN A 128 -11.45 -7.44 8.08
CA GLN A 128 -11.51 -8.07 6.77
C GLN A 128 -12.10 -7.06 5.79
N GLU A 129 -11.28 -6.64 4.83
CA GLU A 129 -11.62 -5.55 3.89
C GLU A 129 -12.00 -4.24 4.62
N LEU A 130 -13.27 -3.83 4.50
CA LEU A 130 -13.84 -2.66 5.18
C LEU A 130 -14.51 -2.99 6.51
N ALA A 131 -14.79 -4.27 6.77
CA ALA A 131 -15.50 -4.69 7.96
C ALA A 131 -14.54 -4.95 9.13
N THR A 132 -14.95 -4.55 10.33
CA THR A 132 -14.21 -4.73 11.57
C THR A 132 -15.10 -5.28 12.68
N VAL A 133 -14.55 -6.16 13.50
CA VAL A 133 -15.21 -6.75 14.67
C VAL A 133 -14.23 -6.83 15.83
N GLN A 134 -14.72 -6.64 17.05
CA GLN A 134 -13.92 -6.87 18.25
C GLN A 134 -13.84 -8.36 18.56
N ALA A 135 -12.65 -8.81 18.95
CA ALA A 135 -12.40 -10.15 19.45
C ALA A 135 -11.80 -10.05 20.85
N VAL A 136 -12.40 -10.79 21.80
CA VAL A 136 -12.06 -10.73 23.22
C VAL A 136 -11.57 -12.08 23.71
N LEU A 137 -10.51 -12.03 24.52
CA LEU A 137 -9.93 -13.17 25.22
C LEU A 137 -9.94 -12.85 26.71
N PHE A 138 -10.55 -13.70 27.52
CA PHE A 138 -10.49 -13.64 28.98
C PHE A 138 -10.05 -14.99 29.49
N VAL A 139 -9.03 -15.03 30.36
CA VAL A 139 -8.55 -16.30 30.91
C VAL A 139 -9.68 -17.01 31.64
N ASP A 140 -9.92 -18.26 31.24
CA ASP A 140 -10.84 -19.19 31.88
C ASP A 140 -10.21 -20.60 31.91
N ASP A 141 -10.91 -21.55 32.52
CA ASP A 141 -10.38 -22.90 32.73
C ASP A 141 -10.59 -23.83 31.52
N ASN A 142 -11.31 -23.39 30.48
CA ASN A 142 -11.83 -24.28 29.43
C ASN A 142 -11.32 -23.96 28.01
N PHE A 143 -11.19 -22.67 27.68
CA PHE A 143 -10.97 -22.21 26.31
C PHE A 143 -9.81 -21.24 26.17
N VAL A 144 -9.50 -20.46 27.21
CA VAL A 144 -8.47 -19.41 27.11
C VAL A 144 -7.50 -19.47 28.27
N SER A 145 -6.26 -19.86 28.00
CA SER A 145 -5.18 -19.85 28.99
C SER A 145 -4.49 -18.49 29.10
N LYS A 146 -3.67 -18.32 30.15
CA LYS A 146 -2.75 -17.17 30.26
C LYS A 146 -1.73 -17.14 29.10
N GLY A 147 -1.28 -18.30 28.65
CA GLY A 147 -0.37 -18.45 27.51
C GLY A 147 -0.99 -17.90 26.23
N MET A 148 -2.25 -18.26 25.96
CA MET A 148 -3.02 -17.76 24.82
C MET A 148 -3.21 -16.24 24.85
N VAL A 149 -3.56 -15.65 26.00
CA VAL A 149 -3.69 -14.19 26.14
C VAL A 149 -2.36 -13.48 25.89
N LYS A 150 -1.25 -14.04 26.41
CA LYS A 150 0.10 -13.51 26.18
C LYS A 150 0.48 -13.59 24.69
N TYR A 151 0.21 -14.72 24.05
CA TYR A 151 0.43 -14.94 22.62
C TYR A 151 -0.38 -13.94 21.77
N ALA A 152 -1.69 -13.86 21.99
CA ALA A 152 -2.59 -12.98 21.26
C ALA A 152 -2.16 -11.50 21.41
N SER A 153 -1.75 -11.10 22.60
CA SER A 153 -1.24 -9.74 22.90
C SER A 153 0.06 -9.40 22.16
N ALA A 154 0.82 -10.40 21.71
CA ALA A 154 2.08 -10.25 21.01
C ALA A 154 1.98 -10.41 19.49
N ILE A 155 0.78 -10.69 18.96
CA ILE A 155 0.54 -10.68 17.52
C ILE A 155 0.74 -9.25 17.01
N THR A 156 1.58 -9.10 15.99
CA THR A 156 1.86 -7.79 15.39
C THR A 156 0.65 -7.31 14.58
N ARG A 157 0.43 -6.00 14.60
CA ARG A 157 -0.56 -5.34 13.74
C ARG A 157 -0.34 -5.74 12.28
N GLU A 158 -1.44 -5.87 11.55
CA GLU A 158 -1.53 -6.33 10.17
C GLU A 158 -1.19 -7.81 9.91
N SER A 159 -0.87 -8.59 10.95
CA SER A 159 -0.79 -10.05 10.85
C SER A 159 -2.14 -10.64 10.44
N VAL A 160 -2.12 -11.71 9.66
CA VAL A 160 -3.32 -12.47 9.28
C VAL A 160 -3.51 -13.59 10.29
N VAL A 161 -4.70 -13.67 10.87
CA VAL A 161 -5.07 -14.66 11.89
C VAL A 161 -6.32 -15.41 11.51
N ASP A 162 -6.36 -16.68 11.89
CA ASP A 162 -7.54 -17.53 11.92
C ASP A 162 -8.07 -17.55 13.35
N VAL A 163 -9.31 -17.11 13.53
CA VAL A 163 -9.94 -16.98 14.83
C VAL A 163 -11.19 -17.84 14.86
N THR A 164 -11.22 -18.78 15.79
CA THR A 164 -12.44 -19.50 16.17
C THR A 164 -13.01 -18.82 17.41
N GLY A 165 -14.30 -18.52 17.42
CA GLY A 165 -14.95 -17.89 18.55
C GLY A 165 -16.46 -17.95 18.45
N VAL A 166 -17.10 -17.67 19.59
CA VAL A 166 -18.56 -17.58 19.69
C VAL A 166 -18.98 -16.13 19.50
N VAL A 167 -19.97 -15.90 18.64
CA VAL A 167 -20.57 -14.56 18.47
C VAL A 167 -21.41 -14.24 19.69
N VAL A 168 -21.15 -13.12 20.35
CA VAL A 168 -21.88 -12.67 21.55
C VAL A 168 -22.22 -11.18 21.45
N ARG A 169 -23.24 -10.73 22.16
CA ARG A 169 -23.52 -9.30 22.30
C ARG A 169 -22.66 -8.67 23.40
N PRO A 170 -21.99 -7.54 23.12
CA PRO A 170 -21.31 -6.77 24.14
C PRO A 170 -22.33 -6.06 25.05
N LEU A 171 -21.90 -5.64 26.24
CA LEU A 171 -22.76 -4.88 27.18
C LEU A 171 -23.18 -3.51 26.62
N ALA A 172 -22.31 -2.92 25.79
CA ALA A 172 -22.56 -1.69 25.06
C ALA A 172 -21.96 -1.83 23.66
N PRO A 173 -22.51 -1.15 22.63
CA PRO A 173 -21.98 -1.22 21.29
C PRO A 173 -20.47 -0.90 21.24
N VAL A 174 -19.70 -1.70 20.50
CA VAL A 174 -18.25 -1.48 20.39
C VAL A 174 -17.97 -0.32 19.45
N GLU A 175 -17.69 0.83 20.03
CA GLU A 175 -17.27 2.02 19.28
C GLU A 175 -16.00 1.74 18.46
N GLY A 176 -16.01 2.14 17.19
CA GLY A 176 -14.88 1.97 16.27
C GLY A 176 -14.84 0.65 15.49
N CYS A 177 -15.76 -0.29 15.76
CA CYS A 177 -15.98 -1.45 14.90
C CYS A 177 -17.20 -1.24 13.99
N SER A 178 -17.16 -1.78 12.77
CA SER A 178 -18.33 -1.77 11.88
C SER A 178 -19.40 -2.74 12.38
N GLN A 179 -18.98 -3.89 12.92
CA GLN A 179 -19.84 -4.81 13.66
C GLN A 179 -19.81 -4.41 15.13
N SER A 180 -20.59 -3.38 15.46
CA SER A 180 -20.62 -2.81 16.82
C SER A 180 -21.57 -3.54 17.76
N GLU A 181 -22.59 -4.21 17.24
CA GLU A 181 -23.62 -4.91 18.03
C GLU A 181 -23.20 -6.31 18.48
N VAL A 182 -22.07 -6.81 17.99
CA VAL A 182 -21.53 -8.13 18.32
C VAL A 182 -20.03 -8.08 18.55
N GLU A 183 -19.52 -9.01 19.33
CA GLU A 183 -18.10 -9.30 19.48
C GLU A 183 -17.83 -10.80 19.42
N LEU A 184 -16.60 -11.19 19.15
CA LEU A 184 -16.16 -12.58 19.13
C LEU A 184 -15.51 -12.94 20.46
N LYS A 185 -16.17 -13.80 21.24
CA LYS A 185 -15.53 -14.48 22.37
C LYS A 185 -14.65 -15.60 21.82
N VAL A 186 -13.34 -15.36 21.77
CA VAL A 186 -12.37 -16.23 21.12
C VAL A 186 -12.16 -17.51 21.91
N THR A 187 -12.12 -18.65 21.20
CA THR A 187 -11.77 -19.97 21.73
C THR A 187 -10.49 -20.53 21.11
N ALA A 188 -10.10 -20.08 19.92
CA ALA A 188 -8.82 -20.39 19.31
C ALA A 188 -8.33 -19.23 18.43
N ILE A 189 -7.02 -18.96 18.42
CA ILE A 189 -6.40 -17.94 17.57
C ILE A 189 -5.07 -18.42 17.01
N ARG A 190 -4.97 -18.56 15.69
CA ARG A 190 -3.74 -18.97 15.04
C ARG A 190 -3.24 -17.92 14.06
N CYS A 191 -1.95 -17.62 14.08
CA CYS A 191 -1.36 -16.66 13.15
C CYS A 191 -0.95 -17.37 11.85
N VAL A 192 -1.61 -17.03 10.75
CA VAL A 192 -1.34 -17.57 9.41
C VAL A 192 -0.13 -16.89 8.78
N ALA A 193 -0.06 -15.57 8.94
CA ALA A 193 1.02 -14.77 8.39
C ALA A 193 1.33 -13.60 9.32
N ARG A 194 2.46 -13.70 10.03
CA ARG A 194 2.92 -12.68 10.97
C ARG A 194 3.50 -11.48 10.21
N ALA A 195 3.03 -10.29 10.54
CA ALA A 195 3.51 -9.07 9.92
C ALA A 195 4.83 -8.60 10.54
N GLY A 196 5.77 -8.17 9.70
CA GLY A 196 6.98 -7.46 10.11
C GLY A 196 6.71 -6.00 10.49
N PRO A 197 7.76 -5.22 10.77
CA PRO A 197 7.64 -3.79 11.04
C PRO A 197 6.93 -3.04 9.91
N LEU A 198 5.94 -2.21 10.26
CA LEU A 198 5.19 -1.42 9.29
C LEU A 198 5.93 -0.13 8.93
N PRO A 199 5.86 0.32 7.65
CA PRO A 199 6.45 1.60 7.24
C PRO A 199 5.72 2.81 7.85
N PHE A 200 4.42 2.66 8.10
CA PHE A 200 3.55 3.58 8.83
C PHE A 200 2.32 2.82 9.33
N GLU A 201 1.61 3.40 10.31
CA GLU A 201 0.35 2.84 10.79
C GLU A 201 -0.80 3.19 9.84
N ILE A 202 -1.71 2.23 9.61
CA ILE A 202 -2.88 2.46 8.76
C ILE A 202 -3.77 3.57 9.34
N ALA A 203 -3.85 3.68 10.66
CA ALA A 203 -4.62 4.73 11.33
C ALA A 203 -4.09 6.14 10.99
N ASP A 204 -2.77 6.31 10.86
CA ASP A 204 -2.17 7.60 10.48
C ASP A 204 -2.44 7.93 9.01
N ALA A 205 -2.38 6.92 8.12
CA ALA A 205 -2.68 7.10 6.70
C ALA A 205 -4.19 7.27 6.41
N ALA A 206 -5.06 6.80 7.30
CA ALA A 206 -6.51 6.92 7.19
C ALA A 206 -7.07 8.21 7.81
N ARG A 207 -6.25 8.99 8.54
CA ARG A 207 -6.70 10.23 9.18
C ARG A 207 -7.04 11.28 8.13
N GLY A 208 -8.25 11.82 8.19
CA GLY A 208 -8.70 12.87 7.28
C GLY A 208 -8.02 14.22 7.53
N ALA A 209 -7.98 15.07 6.50
CA ALA A 209 -7.37 16.41 6.58
C ALA A 209 -8.02 17.30 7.65
N GLU A 210 -9.33 17.22 7.83
CA GLU A 210 -10.05 17.98 8.87
C GLU A 210 -9.63 17.57 10.28
N ALA A 211 -9.47 16.26 10.53
CA ALA A 211 -9.02 15.76 11.81
C ALA A 211 -7.58 16.20 12.12
N ILE A 212 -6.73 16.28 11.07
CA ILE A 212 -5.37 16.81 11.19
C ILE A 212 -5.40 18.31 11.52
N SER A 213 -6.23 19.10 10.83
CA SER A 213 -6.38 20.54 11.10
C SER A 213 -6.81 20.79 12.54
N LYS A 214 -7.87 20.11 12.99
CA LYS A 214 -8.40 20.24 14.36
C LYS A 214 -7.36 19.87 15.42
N ALA A 215 -6.62 18.78 15.23
CA ALA A 215 -5.56 18.39 16.15
C ALA A 215 -4.44 19.43 16.20
N THR A 216 -4.07 19.97 15.03
CA THR A 216 -3.04 21.01 14.93
C THR A 216 -3.48 22.31 15.62
N GLU A 217 -4.74 22.72 15.43
CA GLU A 217 -5.35 23.87 16.11
C GLU A 217 -5.42 23.68 17.63
N ALA A 218 -5.64 22.46 18.11
CA ALA A 218 -5.59 22.09 19.52
C ALA A 218 -4.16 21.99 20.09
N GLY A 219 -3.12 22.22 19.27
CA GLY A 219 -1.73 22.10 19.67
C GLY A 219 -1.23 20.65 19.79
N GLU A 220 -2.00 19.67 19.29
CA GLU A 220 -1.63 18.26 19.28
C GLU A 220 -0.75 17.95 18.07
N GLN A 221 0.39 17.31 18.32
CA GLN A 221 1.27 16.84 17.25
C GLN A 221 0.79 15.48 16.73
N VAL A 222 0.17 15.48 15.55
CA VAL A 222 -0.29 14.26 14.87
C VAL A 222 0.65 13.84 13.74
N VAL A 223 0.93 12.54 13.65
CA VAL A 223 1.76 11.98 12.58
C VAL A 223 0.97 11.98 11.27
N THR A 224 1.50 12.64 10.24
CA THR A 224 0.89 12.66 8.89
C THR A 224 1.79 11.89 7.92
N VAL A 225 1.20 10.99 7.14
CA VAL A 225 1.93 10.20 6.13
C VAL A 225 1.88 10.92 4.78
N LEU A 226 3.05 11.33 4.28
CA LEU A 226 3.16 12.05 3.00
C LEU A 226 2.80 11.16 1.80
N GLN A 227 2.32 11.78 0.72
CA GLN A 227 1.88 11.08 -0.48
C GLN A 227 2.96 10.16 -1.06
N ASP A 228 4.20 10.63 -1.21
CA ASP A 228 5.30 9.82 -1.75
C ASP A 228 5.56 8.57 -0.91
N THR A 229 5.57 8.71 0.42
CA THR A 229 5.74 7.57 1.34
C THR A 229 4.60 6.56 1.22
N ARG A 230 3.37 7.03 0.99
CA ARG A 230 2.19 6.18 0.76
C ARG A 230 2.31 5.43 -0.57
N LEU A 231 2.77 6.08 -1.63
CA LEU A 231 2.97 5.48 -2.95
C LEU A 231 4.13 4.46 -2.95
N ASP A 232 5.25 4.78 -2.29
CA ASP A 232 6.37 3.85 -2.10
C ASP A 232 5.96 2.57 -1.36
N ASN A 233 4.93 2.67 -0.50
CA ASN A 233 4.40 1.55 0.29
C ASN A 233 2.93 1.28 -0.04
N ARG A 234 2.58 1.35 -1.33
CA ARG A 234 1.19 1.31 -1.81
C ARG A 234 0.39 0.11 -1.30
N ILE A 235 1.02 -1.05 -1.11
CA ILE A 235 0.38 -2.25 -0.57
C ILE A 235 -0.26 -2.01 0.81
N ILE A 236 0.38 -1.22 1.68
CA ILE A 236 -0.16 -0.88 3.00
C ILE A 236 -1.20 0.24 2.86
N ASP A 237 -0.92 1.24 2.04
CA ASP A 237 -1.82 2.38 1.82
C ASP A 237 -3.18 2.00 1.24
N LEU A 238 -3.22 1.00 0.34
CA LEU A 238 -4.45 0.43 -0.23
C LEU A 238 -5.36 -0.24 0.80
N ARG A 239 -4.84 -0.53 2.00
CA ARG A 239 -5.63 -1.10 3.09
C ARG A 239 -6.42 -0.05 3.86
N THR A 240 -6.17 1.25 3.65
CA THR A 240 -7.00 2.29 4.28
C THR A 240 -8.43 2.24 3.72
N PRO A 241 -9.48 2.44 4.53
CA PRO A 241 -10.86 2.37 4.05
C PRO A 241 -11.13 3.30 2.85
N ALA A 242 -10.59 4.51 2.88
CA ALA A 242 -10.74 5.49 1.80
C ALA A 242 -10.17 4.98 0.46
N ASN A 243 -8.90 4.55 0.43
CA ASN A 243 -8.31 4.01 -0.80
C ASN A 243 -9.02 2.74 -1.25
N HIS A 244 -9.34 1.84 -0.32
CA HIS A 244 -10.04 0.61 -0.65
C HIS A 244 -11.39 0.89 -1.31
N SER A 245 -12.11 1.93 -0.88
CA SER A 245 -13.35 2.40 -1.49
C SER A 245 -13.11 3.11 -2.84
N ILE A 246 -12.07 3.95 -2.96
CA ILE A 246 -11.71 4.64 -4.22
C ILE A 246 -11.52 3.62 -5.36
N PHE A 247 -10.81 2.51 -5.11
CA PHE A 247 -10.61 1.48 -6.14
C PHE A 247 -11.88 0.69 -6.48
N ARG A 248 -12.78 0.48 -5.51
CA ARG A 248 -14.10 -0.11 -5.81
C ARG A 248 -14.94 0.82 -6.67
N VAL A 249 -14.94 2.12 -6.38
CA VAL A 249 -15.61 3.13 -7.22
C VAL A 249 -14.97 3.18 -8.61
N GLN A 250 -13.64 3.16 -8.72
CA GLN A 250 -12.94 3.10 -10.01
C GLN A 250 -13.36 1.85 -10.82
N SER A 251 -13.45 0.68 -10.17
CA SER A 251 -13.94 -0.54 -10.80
C SER A 251 -15.38 -0.37 -11.31
N ALA A 252 -16.28 0.16 -10.46
CA ALA A 252 -17.67 0.42 -10.82
C ALA A 252 -17.81 1.41 -11.99
N VAL A 253 -16.98 2.46 -12.06
CA VAL A 253 -16.95 3.39 -13.20
C VAL A 253 -16.67 2.64 -14.50
N THR A 254 -15.65 1.77 -14.52
CA THR A 254 -15.33 1.00 -15.74
C THR A 254 -16.40 -0.03 -16.09
N GLN A 255 -17.08 -0.61 -15.09
CA GLN A 255 -18.21 -1.52 -15.30
C GLN A 255 -19.40 -0.79 -15.92
N LEU A 256 -19.84 0.32 -15.31
CA LEU A 256 -20.97 1.11 -15.78
C LEU A 256 -20.72 1.70 -17.18
N PHE A 257 -19.49 2.13 -17.45
CA PHE A 257 -19.07 2.57 -18.79
C PHE A 257 -19.28 1.47 -19.84
N ARG A 258 -18.83 0.24 -19.57
CA ARG A 258 -19.03 -0.90 -20.47
C ARG A 258 -20.50 -1.26 -20.61
N GLU A 259 -21.22 -1.38 -19.50
CA GLU A 259 -22.63 -1.76 -19.48
C GLU A 259 -23.49 -0.79 -20.30
N PHE A 260 -23.24 0.51 -20.18
CA PHE A 260 -23.95 1.52 -20.95
C PHE A 260 -23.67 1.39 -22.45
N LEU A 261 -22.39 1.31 -22.84
CA LEU A 261 -22.02 1.27 -24.27
C LEU A 261 -22.44 -0.04 -24.95
N LEU A 262 -22.38 -1.17 -24.24
CA LEU A 262 -22.87 -2.46 -24.75
C LEU A 262 -24.38 -2.44 -24.99
N LYS A 263 -25.16 -1.74 -24.14
CA LYS A 263 -26.61 -1.55 -24.37
C LYS A 263 -26.92 -0.68 -25.59
N GLU A 264 -26.01 0.22 -25.95
CA GLU A 264 -26.09 1.07 -27.13
C GLU A 264 -25.43 0.43 -28.37
N ASP A 265 -25.29 -0.90 -28.39
CA ASP A 265 -24.67 -1.72 -29.44
C ASP A 265 -23.24 -1.31 -29.84
N PHE A 266 -22.45 -0.76 -28.90
CA PHE A 266 -21.02 -0.59 -29.16
C PHE A 266 -20.28 -1.92 -29.03
N VAL A 267 -19.23 -2.08 -29.83
CA VAL A 267 -18.32 -3.22 -29.78
C VAL A 267 -17.05 -2.84 -29.01
N GLU A 268 -16.69 -3.61 -27.98
CA GLU A 268 -15.38 -3.47 -27.30
C GLU A 268 -14.28 -3.95 -28.24
N ILE A 269 -13.25 -3.12 -28.44
CA ILE A 269 -12.06 -3.47 -29.23
C ILE A 269 -10.80 -3.45 -28.35
N HIS A 270 -9.80 -4.23 -28.74
CA HIS A 270 -8.49 -4.25 -28.10
C HIS A 270 -7.41 -3.96 -29.13
N THR A 271 -6.73 -2.83 -28.97
CA THR A 271 -5.78 -2.33 -29.97
C THR A 271 -4.34 -2.43 -29.46
N PRO A 272 -3.35 -2.61 -30.34
CA PRO A 272 -1.96 -2.69 -29.92
C PRO A 272 -1.52 -1.37 -29.26
N LYS A 273 -0.68 -1.49 -28.22
CA LYS A 273 -0.09 -0.36 -27.50
C LYS A 273 1.36 -0.09 -27.91
N LEU A 274 1.92 -0.96 -28.74
CA LEU A 274 3.24 -0.84 -29.32
C LEU A 274 3.10 -0.50 -30.81
N LEU A 275 3.73 0.59 -31.23
CA LEU A 275 3.65 1.13 -32.59
C LEU A 275 5.03 1.20 -33.23
N GLY A 276 5.09 1.05 -34.56
CA GLY A 276 6.34 1.21 -35.33
C GLY A 276 6.81 2.66 -35.47
N GLY A 277 6.00 3.63 -35.07
CA GLY A 277 6.32 5.05 -35.14
C GLY A 277 5.27 5.92 -34.46
N ALA A 278 5.63 7.16 -34.15
CA ALA A 278 4.69 8.12 -33.58
C ALA A 278 3.57 8.42 -34.59
N SER A 279 2.32 8.26 -34.15
CA SER A 279 1.15 8.41 -35.03
C SER A 279 0.80 9.86 -35.35
N GLU A 280 1.23 10.81 -34.50
CA GLU A 280 1.04 12.25 -34.67
C GLU A 280 2.41 12.94 -34.71
N GLY A 281 2.66 13.75 -35.75
CA GLY A 281 3.92 14.49 -35.90
C GLY A 281 4.13 15.48 -34.75
N GLY A 282 5.30 15.44 -34.12
CA GLY A 282 5.66 16.33 -32.99
C GLY A 282 5.25 15.83 -31.60
N ALA A 283 4.55 14.68 -31.51
CA ALA A 283 4.18 14.10 -30.22
C ALA A 283 5.39 13.56 -29.46
N SER A 284 5.47 13.88 -28.16
CA SER A 284 6.41 13.22 -27.25
C SER A 284 5.88 11.81 -26.97
N VAL A 285 6.64 10.78 -27.36
CA VAL A 285 6.28 9.37 -27.16
C VAL A 285 7.39 8.63 -26.40
N PHE A 286 7.01 7.64 -25.58
CA PHE A 286 7.99 6.71 -25.02
C PHE A 286 8.51 5.80 -26.13
N LYS A 287 9.82 5.83 -26.35
CA LYS A 287 10.52 5.02 -27.35
C LYS A 287 11.14 3.79 -26.67
N LEU A 288 11.16 2.68 -27.38
CA LEU A 288 11.79 1.44 -26.97
C LEU A 288 12.41 0.73 -28.17
N ASP A 289 13.44 -0.06 -27.89
CA ASP A 289 13.97 -1.02 -28.87
C ASP A 289 13.11 -2.28 -28.84
N TYR A 290 12.60 -2.66 -30.01
CA TYR A 290 11.84 -3.88 -30.21
C TYR A 290 12.59 -4.77 -31.19
N MET A 291 13.47 -5.61 -30.64
CA MET A 291 14.28 -6.56 -31.41
C MET A 291 15.16 -5.88 -32.47
N GLY A 292 15.81 -4.76 -32.12
CA GLY A 292 16.62 -3.98 -33.04
C GLY A 292 15.82 -3.07 -33.99
N GLN A 293 14.50 -2.99 -33.84
CA GLN A 293 13.64 -2.03 -34.54
C GLN A 293 13.11 -0.98 -33.57
N PRO A 294 13.10 0.30 -33.95
CA PRO A 294 12.50 1.34 -33.11
C PRO A 294 10.99 1.12 -33.01
N ALA A 295 10.47 1.19 -31.78
CA ALA A 295 9.05 1.20 -31.50
C ALA A 295 8.71 2.28 -30.48
N CYS A 296 7.43 2.60 -30.35
CA CYS A 296 6.93 3.52 -29.34
C CYS A 296 5.62 3.06 -28.71
N LEU A 297 5.33 3.58 -27.52
CA LEU A 297 4.04 3.35 -26.88
C LEU A 297 2.97 4.30 -27.42
N ALA A 298 1.78 3.77 -27.67
CA ALA A 298 0.63 4.52 -28.17
C ALA A 298 0.13 5.54 -27.13
N GLN A 299 0.04 6.81 -27.51
CA GLN A 299 -0.51 7.84 -26.62
C GLN A 299 -2.01 7.69 -26.39
N SER A 300 -2.72 7.21 -27.40
CA SER A 300 -4.14 6.89 -27.35
C SER A 300 -4.48 5.88 -28.45
N PRO A 301 -5.63 5.19 -28.37
CA PRO A 301 -6.06 4.28 -29.43
C PRO A 301 -6.77 4.98 -30.60
N GLN A 302 -6.62 6.30 -30.75
CA GLN A 302 -7.40 7.13 -31.68
C GLN A 302 -7.42 6.56 -33.11
N PHE A 303 -6.26 6.30 -33.71
CA PHE A 303 -6.18 5.78 -35.07
C PHE A 303 -6.81 4.39 -35.21
N TYR A 304 -6.58 3.49 -34.26
CA TYR A 304 -7.17 2.15 -34.32
C TYR A 304 -8.70 2.17 -34.15
N LYS A 305 -9.24 3.09 -33.33
CA LYS A 305 -10.68 3.31 -33.26
C LYS A 305 -11.23 3.79 -34.61
N GLN A 306 -10.55 4.73 -35.28
CA GLN A 306 -10.95 5.18 -36.62
C GLN A 306 -10.86 4.06 -37.66
N MET A 307 -9.78 3.26 -37.65
CA MET A 307 -9.63 2.10 -38.53
C MET A 307 -10.74 1.06 -38.30
N ALA A 308 -11.16 0.87 -37.05
CA ALA A 308 -12.30 0.00 -36.73
C ALA A 308 -13.60 0.51 -37.34
N ILE A 309 -13.86 1.83 -37.28
CA ILE A 309 -14.99 2.45 -37.99
C ILE A 309 -14.91 2.21 -39.50
N CYS A 310 -13.73 2.41 -40.10
CA CYS A 310 -13.50 2.14 -41.52
C CYS A 310 -13.61 0.64 -41.90
N SER A 311 -13.60 -0.26 -40.91
CA SER A 311 -13.76 -1.70 -41.07
C SER A 311 -15.20 -2.15 -40.78
N ASP A 312 -16.17 -1.25 -40.98
CA ASP A 312 -17.60 -1.47 -40.79
C ASP A 312 -18.05 -1.77 -39.35
N LEU A 313 -17.26 -1.39 -38.33
CA LEU A 313 -17.71 -1.39 -36.93
C LEU A 313 -18.32 -0.02 -36.60
N PRO A 314 -19.65 0.16 -36.60
CA PRO A 314 -20.26 1.49 -36.54
C PRO A 314 -20.04 2.22 -35.21
N ARG A 315 -19.85 1.47 -34.13
CA ARG A 315 -19.74 1.97 -32.75
C ARG A 315 -18.71 1.13 -32.01
N VAL A 316 -17.63 1.75 -31.54
CA VAL A 316 -16.54 1.04 -30.83
C VAL A 316 -16.12 1.75 -29.55
N PHE A 317 -15.70 0.99 -28.56
CA PHE A 317 -15.03 1.52 -27.37
C PHE A 317 -13.85 0.66 -26.95
N GLU A 318 -13.00 1.21 -26.10
CA GLU A 318 -11.87 0.47 -25.53
C GLU A 318 -11.59 0.99 -24.12
N VAL A 319 -11.32 0.06 -23.20
CA VAL A 319 -10.77 0.33 -21.87
C VAL A 319 -9.38 -0.28 -21.81
N GLY A 320 -8.34 0.55 -21.77
CA GLY A 320 -6.95 0.10 -21.79
C GLY A 320 -5.96 1.21 -21.40
N PRO A 321 -4.66 0.88 -21.31
CA PRO A 321 -3.64 1.86 -20.94
C PRO A 321 -3.40 2.88 -22.05
N VAL A 322 -3.02 4.08 -21.63
CA VAL A 322 -2.60 5.20 -22.48
C VAL A 322 -1.32 5.80 -21.89
N PHE A 323 -0.44 6.32 -22.74
CA PHE A 323 0.90 6.77 -22.31
C PHE A 323 1.18 8.20 -22.78
N ARG A 324 1.33 9.13 -21.82
CA ARG A 324 1.68 10.52 -22.09
C ARG A 324 3.14 10.74 -21.70
N ALA A 325 3.97 11.19 -22.64
CA ALA A 325 5.41 11.36 -22.42
C ALA A 325 5.82 12.84 -22.31
N GLU A 326 4.83 13.74 -22.29
CA GLU A 326 5.04 15.14 -21.98
C GLU A 326 5.61 15.27 -20.56
N ASN A 327 6.68 16.06 -20.39
CA ASN A 327 7.32 16.27 -19.09
C ASN A 327 6.47 17.20 -18.20
N SER A 328 5.38 16.67 -17.64
CA SER A 328 4.42 17.40 -16.83
C SER A 328 4.28 16.77 -15.44
N TYR A 329 4.91 17.39 -14.44
CA TYR A 329 4.80 16.96 -13.05
C TYR A 329 3.74 17.78 -12.31
N THR A 330 2.49 17.31 -12.35
CA THR A 330 1.36 17.99 -11.69
C THR A 330 0.47 16.98 -10.97
N HIS A 331 -0.40 17.46 -10.08
CA HIS A 331 -1.37 16.64 -9.36
C HIS A 331 -2.50 16.05 -10.24
N ARG A 332 -2.54 16.37 -11.55
CA ARG A 332 -3.59 15.93 -12.49
C ARG A 332 -3.07 15.04 -13.62
N HIS A 333 -1.75 14.89 -13.74
CA HIS A 333 -1.11 14.12 -14.80
C HIS A 333 -0.33 12.96 -14.17
N LEU A 334 -0.38 11.78 -14.81
CA LEU A 334 0.32 10.57 -14.41
C LEU A 334 1.40 10.23 -15.43
#